data_AF-A0A4Q2LMM0-F1
#
_entry.id   AF-A0A4Q2LMM0-F1
#
_cell.length_a   1.000
_cell.length_b   1.000
_cell.length_c   1.000
_cell.angle_alpha   90.00
_cell.angle_beta   90.00
_cell.angle_gamma   90.00
#
_symmetry.space_group_name_H-M   'P 1'
#
loop_
_entity.id
_entity.type
_entity.pdbx_description
1 polymer ?
#
loop_
_entity_poly.entity_id
_entity_poly.type
_entity_poly.pdbx_seq_one_letter_code
_entity_poly.pdbx_strand_id
1 'polypeptide(L)'
;MLNQSDYSNQLHQQPERFVQKMRKQNQLVEFSGFLRAAVQARHELKESNLMDAHSNILRALHHWGNLALIEEGAVPEATVWKQIKRYNPGIYKLYEELTISPETLEQRVKLVLLGCEFSIGSKLKTCCELIIDVLGSREEAWGLSELSNHPILSGLEIDLSLLLQKLVTRDYINEVAVVLAGENADRIELKYRPATRALSELHS
;
A
#
# COMPACT_ATOMS: atom_id res chain seq x y z
N MET A 1 -6.73 15.08 -41.40
CA MET A 1 -8.07 15.14 -40.76
C MET A 1 -8.12 14.01 -39.75
N LEU A 2 -8.20 14.33 -38.45
CA LEU A 2 -8.41 13.35 -37.39
C LEU A 2 -9.82 12.78 -37.58
N ASN A 3 -9.92 11.45 -37.70
CA ASN A 3 -11.16 10.74 -37.97
C ASN A 3 -12.12 10.93 -36.78
N GLN A 4 -13.39 11.29 -37.04
CA GLN A 4 -14.38 11.53 -35.97
C GLN A 4 -14.54 10.31 -35.03
N SER A 5 -14.30 9.10 -35.53
CA SER A 5 -14.28 7.85 -34.75
C SER A 5 -13.13 7.77 -33.73
N ASP A 6 -11.96 8.32 -34.04
CA ASP A 6 -10.79 8.32 -33.14
C ASP A 6 -10.97 9.36 -32.02
N TYR A 7 -11.61 10.49 -32.34
CA TYR A 7 -11.91 11.54 -31.36
C TYR A 7 -12.96 11.08 -30.35
N SER A 8 -14.03 10.41 -30.81
CA SER A 8 -15.06 9.83 -29.92
C SER A 8 -14.49 8.74 -28.99
N ASN A 9 -13.60 7.87 -29.50
CA ASN A 9 -12.94 6.85 -28.67
C ASN A 9 -12.00 7.48 -27.62
N GLN A 10 -11.28 8.55 -27.96
CA GLN A 10 -10.43 9.27 -26.98
C GLN A 10 -11.25 9.91 -25.86
N LEU A 11 -12.43 10.46 -26.16
CA LEU A 11 -13.31 11.10 -25.16
C LEU A 11 -13.96 10.10 -24.20
N HIS A 12 -14.27 8.88 -24.65
CA HIS A 12 -14.81 7.82 -23.79
C HIS A 12 -13.74 7.15 -22.91
N GLN A 13 -12.47 7.18 -23.31
CA GLN A 13 -11.35 6.57 -22.55
C GLN A 13 -10.83 7.46 -21.40
N GLN A 14 -11.03 8.78 -21.47
CA GLN A 14 -10.54 9.70 -20.43
C GLN A 14 -11.18 9.49 -19.05
N PRO A 15 -12.52 9.33 -18.92
CA PRO A 15 -13.16 9.06 -17.65
C PRO A 15 -12.69 7.74 -17.03
N GLU A 16 -12.51 6.70 -17.86
CA GLU A 16 -12.11 5.38 -17.39
C GLU A 16 -10.68 5.37 -16.84
N ARG A 17 -9.73 5.97 -17.57
CA ARG A 17 -8.33 6.10 -17.11
C ARG A 17 -8.24 6.92 -15.82
N PHE A 18 -9.05 7.97 -15.72
CA PHE A 18 -9.12 8.77 -14.49
C PHE A 18 -9.64 7.96 -13.30
N VAL A 19 -10.73 7.21 -13.48
CA VAL A 19 -11.29 6.33 -12.45
C VAL A 19 -10.29 5.24 -12.04
N GLN A 20 -9.60 4.62 -12.99
CA GLN A 20 -8.56 3.62 -12.70
C GLN A 20 -7.40 4.21 -11.90
N LYS A 21 -6.93 5.41 -12.28
CA LYS A 21 -5.88 6.12 -11.54
C LYS A 21 -6.31 6.40 -10.10
N MET A 22 -7.50 6.96 -9.91
CA MET A 22 -8.05 7.22 -8.57
C MET A 22 -8.18 5.94 -7.75
N ARG A 23 -8.63 4.84 -8.36
CA ARG A 23 -8.70 3.54 -7.71
C ARG A 23 -7.33 3.07 -7.22
N LYS A 24 -6.29 3.12 -8.06
CA LYS A 24 -4.92 2.76 -7.67
C LYS A 24 -4.40 3.65 -6.54
N GLN A 25 -4.70 4.95 -6.56
CA GLN A 25 -4.32 5.86 -5.47
C GLN A 25 -5.00 5.50 -4.15
N ASN A 26 -6.31 5.22 -4.19
CA ASN A 26 -7.06 4.80 -3.00
C ASN A 26 -6.56 3.45 -2.46
N GLN A 27 -6.23 2.50 -3.34
CA GLN A 27 -5.61 1.23 -2.95
C GLN A 27 -4.27 1.46 -2.24
N LEU A 28 -3.41 2.34 -2.78
CA LEU A 28 -2.13 2.66 -2.17
C LEU A 28 -2.30 3.31 -0.78
N VAL A 29 -3.25 4.24 -0.64
CA VAL A 29 -3.56 4.90 0.64
C VAL A 29 -4.02 3.88 1.69
N GLU A 30 -5.02 3.04 1.36
CA GLU A 30 -5.52 2.03 2.29
C GLU A 30 -4.47 0.98 2.60
N PHE A 31 -3.69 0.55 1.62
CA PHE A 31 -2.58 -0.38 1.85
C PHE A 31 -1.49 0.22 2.75
N SER A 32 -1.18 1.51 2.61
CA SER A 32 -0.23 2.21 3.47
C SER A 32 -0.71 2.24 4.93
N GLY A 33 -1.98 2.60 5.15
CA GLY A 33 -2.62 2.58 6.47
C GLY A 33 -2.64 1.17 7.07
N PHE A 34 -2.98 0.17 6.26
CA PHE A 34 -2.99 -1.24 6.66
C PHE A 34 -1.61 -1.73 7.11
N LEU A 35 -0.59 -1.50 6.28
CA LEU A 35 0.79 -1.88 6.57
C LEU A 35 1.29 -1.21 7.85
N ARG A 36 1.07 0.11 7.99
CA ARG A 36 1.51 0.87 9.17
C ARG A 36 0.87 0.33 10.45
N ALA A 37 -0.45 0.14 10.44
CA ALA A 37 -1.18 -0.36 11.60
C ALA A 37 -0.74 -1.78 11.99
N ALA A 38 -0.50 -2.68 11.02
CA ALA A 38 0.01 -4.02 11.31
C ALA A 38 1.44 -4.01 11.87
N VAL A 39 2.32 -3.14 11.36
CA VAL A 39 3.68 -2.97 11.88
C VAL A 39 3.65 -2.46 13.33
N GLN A 40 2.79 -1.47 13.63
CA GLN A 40 2.59 -0.94 14.98
C GLN A 40 2.03 -2.01 15.92
N ALA A 41 0.99 -2.74 15.51
CA ALA A 41 0.44 -3.83 16.31
C ALA A 41 1.48 -4.90 16.68
N ARG A 42 2.33 -5.28 15.73
CA ARG A 42 3.43 -6.22 15.98
C ARG A 42 4.44 -5.65 16.97
N HIS A 43 4.76 -4.36 16.89
CA HIS A 43 5.67 -3.72 17.83
C HIS A 43 5.09 -3.72 19.24
N GLU A 44 3.85 -3.25 19.41
CA GLU A 44 3.18 -3.21 20.72
C GLU A 44 3.03 -4.61 21.34
N LEU A 45 2.78 -5.65 20.53
CA LEU A 45 2.79 -7.04 21.01
C LEU A 45 4.16 -7.45 21.57
N LYS A 46 5.26 -7.04 20.94
CA LYS A 46 6.61 -7.36 21.42
C LYS A 46 6.95 -6.64 22.73
N GLU A 47 6.47 -5.41 22.87
CA GLU A 47 6.63 -4.61 24.08
C GLU A 47 5.61 -4.97 25.18
N SER A 48 4.75 -5.98 24.96
CA SER A 48 3.68 -6.40 25.87
C SER A 48 2.60 -5.33 26.15
N ASN A 49 2.47 -4.33 25.27
CA ASN A 49 1.44 -3.30 25.30
C ASN A 49 0.16 -3.81 24.62
N LEU A 50 -0.53 -4.76 25.25
CA LEU A 50 -1.64 -5.50 24.62
C LEU A 50 -2.82 -4.63 24.16
N MET A 51 -3.13 -3.55 24.88
CA MET A 51 -4.26 -2.67 24.54
C MET A 51 -3.96 -1.81 23.30
N ASP A 52 -2.73 -1.33 23.17
CA ASP A 52 -2.26 -0.61 21.98
C ASP A 52 -2.13 -1.55 20.79
N ALA A 53 -1.65 -2.77 21.01
CA ALA A 53 -1.63 -3.81 19.97
C ALA A 53 -3.02 -4.10 19.42
N HIS A 54 -4.00 -4.29 20.32
CA HIS A 54 -5.40 -4.50 19.94
C HIS A 54 -5.97 -3.32 19.13
N SER A 55 -5.72 -2.09 19.58
CA SER A 55 -6.18 -0.87 18.89
C SER A 55 -5.59 -0.75 17.49
N ASN A 56 -4.30 -1.07 17.34
CA ASN A 56 -3.63 -1.08 16.04
C ASN A 56 -4.15 -2.21 15.13
N ILE A 57 -4.47 -3.39 15.66
CA ILE A 57 -5.08 -4.47 14.87
C ILE A 57 -6.47 -4.09 14.37
N LEU A 58 -7.30 -3.45 15.19
CA LEU A 58 -8.61 -2.95 14.73
C LEU A 58 -8.46 -1.96 13.57
N ARG A 59 -7.48 -1.04 13.66
CA ARG A 59 -7.15 -0.11 12.56
C ARG A 59 -6.66 -0.85 11.31
N ALA A 60 -5.82 -1.87 11.47
CA ALA A 60 -5.32 -2.68 10.37
C ALA A 60 -6.47 -3.40 9.65
N LEU A 61 -7.39 -4.02 10.40
CA LEU A 61 -8.60 -4.65 9.84
C LEU A 61 -9.49 -3.65 9.10
N HIS A 62 -9.65 -2.43 9.62
CA HIS A 62 -10.43 -1.39 8.95
C HIS A 62 -9.84 -1.02 7.58
N HIS A 63 -8.56 -0.69 7.53
CA HIS A 63 -7.86 -0.40 6.27
C HIS A 63 -7.87 -1.58 5.31
N TRP A 64 -7.67 -2.81 5.81
CA TRP A 64 -7.74 -4.00 4.98
C TRP A 64 -9.15 -4.25 4.42
N GLY A 65 -10.19 -3.97 5.20
CA GLY A 65 -11.57 -3.99 4.73
C GLY A 65 -11.79 -3.01 3.58
N ASN A 66 -11.42 -1.73 3.77
CA ASN A 66 -11.53 -0.72 2.73
C ASN A 66 -10.77 -1.12 1.45
N LEU A 67 -9.53 -1.60 1.61
CA LEU A 67 -8.72 -2.10 0.50
C LEU A 67 -9.46 -3.21 -0.27
N ALA A 68 -10.00 -4.21 0.43
CA ALA A 68 -10.73 -5.31 -0.19
C ALA A 68 -11.98 -4.84 -0.95
N LEU A 69 -12.69 -3.81 -0.46
CA LEU A 69 -13.81 -3.24 -1.20
C LEU A 69 -13.35 -2.54 -2.48
N ILE A 70 -12.27 -1.77 -2.40
CA ILE A 70 -11.72 -1.06 -3.57
C ILE A 70 -11.21 -2.04 -4.63
N GLU A 71 -10.61 -3.16 -4.21
CA GLU A 71 -10.19 -4.26 -5.10
C GLU A 71 -11.38 -4.86 -5.88
N GLU A 72 -12.53 -5.00 -5.23
CA GLU A 72 -13.80 -5.44 -5.85
C GLU A 72 -14.52 -4.33 -6.64
N GLY A 73 -13.92 -3.14 -6.72
CA GLY A 73 -14.51 -1.98 -7.40
C GLY A 73 -15.65 -1.29 -6.64
N ALA A 74 -15.86 -1.65 -5.38
CA ALA A 74 -16.82 -1.01 -4.48
C ALA A 74 -16.20 0.24 -3.80
N VAL A 75 -17.06 1.17 -3.39
CA VAL A 75 -16.67 2.35 -2.61
C VAL A 75 -16.86 2.02 -1.12
N PRO A 76 -15.83 2.16 -0.27
CA PRO A 76 -15.98 2.00 1.17
C PRO A 76 -16.96 3.02 1.74
N GLU A 77 -17.95 2.54 2.49
CA GLU A 77 -18.95 3.38 3.16
C GLU A 77 -18.68 3.45 4.67
N ALA A 78 -19.35 4.37 5.36
CA ALA A 78 -19.28 4.48 6.82
C ALA A 78 -19.67 3.17 7.54
N THR A 79 -20.53 2.34 6.94
CA THR A 79 -20.89 1.01 7.44
C THR A 79 -20.05 -0.11 6.82
N VAL A 80 -18.74 0.08 6.75
CA VAL A 80 -17.78 -0.83 6.09
C VAL A 80 -18.02 -2.31 6.41
N TRP A 81 -18.24 -2.67 7.68
CA TRP A 81 -18.38 -4.07 8.10
C TRP A 81 -19.59 -4.79 7.50
N LYS A 82 -20.68 -4.07 7.18
CA LYS A 82 -21.82 -4.65 6.46
C LYS A 82 -21.45 -5.01 5.03
N GLN A 83 -20.65 -4.16 4.37
CA GLN A 83 -20.13 -4.43 3.04
C GLN A 83 -19.13 -5.60 3.10
N ILE A 84 -18.16 -5.59 4.02
CA ILE A 84 -17.16 -6.65 4.17
C ILE A 84 -17.78 -8.02 4.40
N LYS A 85 -18.84 -8.12 5.21
CA LYS A 85 -19.56 -9.38 5.43
C LYS A 85 -20.04 -10.02 4.12
N ARG A 86 -20.37 -9.20 3.10
CA ARG A 86 -20.80 -9.64 1.78
C ARG A 86 -19.62 -9.87 0.82
N TYR A 87 -18.68 -8.92 0.74
CA TYR A 87 -17.59 -8.94 -0.25
C TYR A 87 -16.41 -9.80 0.17
N ASN A 88 -16.03 -9.75 1.44
CA ASN A 88 -14.91 -10.53 1.97
C ASN A 88 -15.24 -11.11 3.36
N PRO A 89 -16.00 -12.23 3.41
CA PRO A 89 -16.37 -12.87 4.67
C PRO A 89 -15.17 -13.30 5.52
N GLY A 90 -14.00 -13.52 4.91
CA GLY A 90 -12.77 -13.87 5.63
C GLY A 90 -12.29 -12.75 6.54
N ILE A 91 -12.25 -11.51 6.05
CA ILE A 91 -11.89 -10.33 6.85
C ILE A 91 -12.93 -10.10 7.96
N TYR A 92 -14.22 -10.25 7.64
CA TYR A 92 -15.28 -10.12 8.64
C TYR A 92 -15.13 -11.15 9.77
N LYS A 93 -14.81 -12.40 9.45
CA LYS A 93 -14.54 -13.44 10.45
C LYS A 93 -13.34 -13.10 11.34
N LEU A 94 -12.27 -12.51 10.80
CA LEU A 94 -11.14 -12.07 11.62
C LEU A 94 -11.53 -10.96 12.61
N TYR A 95 -12.44 -10.07 12.22
CA TYR A 95 -13.01 -9.08 13.14
C TYR A 95 -13.86 -9.74 14.24
N GLU A 96 -14.68 -10.75 13.90
CA GLU A 96 -15.41 -11.53 14.89
C GLU A 96 -14.46 -12.26 15.84
N GLU A 97 -13.45 -12.97 15.34
CA GLU A 97 -12.45 -13.65 16.16
C GLU A 97 -11.73 -12.68 17.12
N LEU A 98 -11.43 -11.45 16.68
CA LEU A 98 -10.82 -10.45 17.56
C LEU A 98 -11.72 -10.05 18.74
N THR A 99 -13.03 -9.98 18.51
CA THR A 99 -13.99 -9.36 19.43
C THR A 99 -14.66 -10.38 20.35
N ILE A 100 -15.11 -11.51 19.80
CA ILE A 100 -16.00 -12.45 20.48
C ILE A 100 -15.37 -13.81 20.78
N SER A 101 -14.16 -14.10 20.28
CA SER A 101 -13.49 -15.38 20.57
C SER A 101 -13.20 -15.54 22.07
N PRO A 102 -13.31 -16.78 22.63
CA PRO A 102 -13.05 -17.05 24.04
C PRO A 102 -11.56 -17.06 24.41
N GLU A 103 -10.66 -17.00 23.41
CA GLU A 103 -9.22 -16.94 23.62
C GLU A 103 -8.78 -15.64 24.32
N THR A 104 -7.56 -15.63 24.87
CA THR A 104 -7.00 -14.41 25.48
C THR A 104 -6.87 -13.29 24.45
N LEU A 105 -6.91 -12.03 24.89
CA LEU A 105 -6.72 -10.87 24.01
C LEU A 105 -5.43 -10.99 23.18
N GLU A 106 -4.33 -11.41 23.80
CA GLU A 106 -3.04 -11.58 23.13
C GLU A 106 -3.12 -12.61 21.99
N GLN A 107 -3.73 -13.77 22.23
CA GLN A 107 -3.90 -14.82 21.21
C GLN A 107 -4.77 -14.32 20.05
N ARG A 108 -5.87 -13.61 20.34
CA ARG A 108 -6.77 -13.04 19.33
C ARG A 108 -6.05 -12.01 18.45
N VAL A 109 -5.30 -11.10 19.07
CA VAL A 109 -4.47 -10.11 18.35
C VAL A 109 -3.40 -10.79 17.49
N LYS A 110 -2.70 -11.82 18.02
CA LYS A 110 -1.71 -12.59 17.26
C LYS A 110 -2.32 -13.31 16.05
N LEU A 111 -3.48 -13.93 16.22
CA LEU A 111 -4.20 -14.61 15.13
C LEU A 111 -4.53 -13.65 13.99
N VAL A 112 -5.12 -12.50 14.32
CA VAL A 112 -5.47 -11.51 13.30
C VAL A 112 -4.23 -10.90 12.67
N LEU A 113 -3.19 -10.60 13.46
CA LEU A 113 -1.92 -10.10 12.94
C LEU A 113 -1.31 -11.06 11.91
N LEU A 114 -1.35 -12.37 12.15
CA LEU A 114 -0.86 -13.36 11.19
C LEU A 114 -1.60 -13.27 9.85
N GLY A 115 -2.93 -13.15 9.88
CA GLY A 115 -3.75 -12.93 8.69
C GLY A 115 -3.39 -11.63 7.97
N CYS A 116 -3.16 -10.56 8.73
CA CYS A 116 -2.72 -9.27 8.21
C CYS A 116 -1.37 -9.38 7.51
N GLU A 117 -0.37 -9.99 8.15
CA GLU A 117 0.99 -10.15 7.62
C GLU A 117 1.00 -10.98 6.33
N PHE A 118 0.22 -12.06 6.27
CA PHE A 118 0.04 -12.83 5.06
C PHE A 118 -0.55 -11.98 3.93
N SER A 119 -1.64 -11.26 4.21
CA SER A 119 -2.29 -10.40 3.22
C SER A 119 -1.36 -9.31 2.70
N ILE A 120 -0.65 -8.62 3.60
CA ILE A 120 0.36 -7.59 3.26
C ILE A 120 1.42 -8.18 2.34
N GLY A 121 1.99 -9.34 2.69
CA GLY A 121 3.02 -10.00 1.90
C GLY A 121 2.54 -10.38 0.49
N SER A 122 1.29 -10.82 0.37
CA SER A 122 0.69 -11.21 -0.91
C SER A 122 0.32 -10.03 -1.82
N LYS A 123 0.00 -8.86 -1.25
CA LYS A 123 -0.51 -7.70 -1.97
C LYS A 123 0.51 -6.59 -2.21
N LEU A 124 1.67 -6.65 -1.54
CA LEU A 124 2.66 -5.57 -1.56
C LEU A 124 3.01 -5.08 -2.96
N LYS A 125 3.32 -5.97 -3.90
CA LYS A 125 3.70 -5.58 -5.28
C LYS A 125 2.54 -4.85 -5.97
N THR A 126 1.34 -5.44 -5.93
CA THR A 126 0.16 -4.94 -6.63
C THR A 126 -0.34 -3.62 -6.04
N CYS A 127 -0.40 -3.48 -4.72
CA CYS A 127 -0.85 -2.24 -4.08
C CYS A 127 0.16 -1.09 -4.21
N CYS A 128 1.46 -1.41 -4.36
CA CYS A 128 2.52 -0.43 -4.56
C CYS A 128 2.88 -0.22 -6.04
N GLU A 129 2.08 -0.70 -6.98
CA GLU A 129 2.36 -0.60 -8.41
C GLU A 129 2.58 0.87 -8.83
N LEU A 130 1.79 1.82 -8.30
CA LEU A 130 2.01 3.26 -8.56
C LEU A 130 3.41 3.75 -8.18
N ILE A 131 3.98 3.26 -7.07
CA ILE A 131 5.33 3.64 -6.66
C ILE A 131 6.35 3.01 -7.60
N ILE A 132 6.17 1.73 -7.95
CA ILE A 132 7.06 1.00 -8.86
C ILE A 132 7.05 1.63 -10.25
N ASP A 133 5.88 2.02 -10.76
CA ASP A 133 5.70 2.70 -12.05
C ASP A 133 6.42 4.06 -12.07
N VAL A 134 6.29 4.86 -11.00
CA VAL A 134 7.01 6.14 -10.88
C VAL A 134 8.52 5.91 -10.89
N LEU A 135 8.99 4.93 -10.11
CA LEU A 135 10.41 4.58 -10.07
C LEU A 135 10.94 4.16 -11.45
N GLY A 136 10.13 3.46 -12.24
CA GLY A 136 10.47 3.01 -13.60
C GLY A 136 10.22 4.02 -14.71
N SER A 137 9.71 5.22 -14.38
CA SER A 137 9.38 6.23 -15.38
C SER A 137 10.60 6.94 -16.00
N ARG A 138 11.81 6.73 -15.44
CA ARG A 138 13.08 7.25 -15.94
C ARG A 138 14.24 6.33 -15.55
N GLU A 139 15.41 6.57 -16.14
CA GLU A 139 16.62 5.79 -15.86
C GLU A 139 17.26 6.13 -14.51
N GLU A 140 17.21 7.40 -14.09
CA GLU A 140 17.82 7.85 -12.84
C GLU A 140 17.03 7.43 -11.61
N ALA A 141 17.74 6.98 -10.57
CA ALA A 141 17.13 6.65 -9.29
C ALA A 141 16.47 7.89 -8.64
N TRP A 142 15.39 7.67 -7.91
CA TRP A 142 14.59 8.70 -7.27
C TRP A 142 14.96 8.90 -5.81
N GLY A 143 15.09 10.14 -5.36
CA GLY A 143 15.19 10.44 -3.93
C GLY A 143 13.83 10.35 -3.23
N LEU A 144 13.83 10.15 -1.91
CA LEU A 144 12.58 10.11 -1.13
C LEU A 144 11.75 11.40 -1.27
N SER A 145 12.41 12.55 -1.13
CA SER A 145 11.76 13.86 -1.27
C SER A 145 11.18 14.04 -2.68
N GLU A 146 11.89 13.60 -3.69
CA GLU A 146 11.45 13.68 -5.07
C GLU A 146 10.20 12.84 -5.34
N LEU A 147 10.16 11.60 -4.84
CA LEU A 147 8.98 10.74 -4.91
C LEU A 147 7.78 11.35 -4.19
N SER A 148 7.98 11.91 -2.99
CA SER A 148 6.88 12.55 -2.24
C SER A 148 6.26 13.74 -2.98
N ASN A 149 7.05 14.41 -3.83
CA ASN A 149 6.61 15.55 -4.63
C ASN A 149 6.10 15.15 -6.03
N HIS A 150 6.19 13.87 -6.40
CA HIS A 150 5.75 13.41 -7.70
C HIS A 150 4.22 13.60 -7.86
N PRO A 151 3.71 14.14 -8.99
CA PRO A 151 2.29 14.51 -9.13
C PRO A 151 1.26 13.39 -8.90
N ILE A 152 1.66 12.12 -8.99
CA ILE A 152 0.78 10.97 -8.72
C ILE A 152 0.73 10.56 -7.24
N LEU A 153 1.76 10.93 -6.47
CA LEU A 153 1.92 10.56 -5.05
C LEU A 153 1.71 11.75 -4.12
N SER A 154 1.97 12.97 -4.60
CA SER A 154 1.81 14.20 -3.84
C SER A 154 0.37 14.34 -3.36
N GLY A 155 0.22 14.64 -2.06
CA GLY A 155 -1.07 14.79 -1.39
C GLY A 155 -1.74 13.47 -0.98
N LEU A 156 -1.16 12.30 -1.30
CA LEU A 156 -1.64 11.04 -0.76
C LEU A 156 -1.20 10.88 0.70
N GLU A 157 -2.11 10.46 1.56
CA GLU A 157 -1.82 10.16 2.97
C GLU A 157 -1.13 8.79 3.09
N ILE A 158 0.14 8.72 2.70
CA ILE A 158 0.94 7.48 2.70
C ILE A 158 2.22 7.63 3.52
N ASP A 159 2.62 6.53 4.18
CA ASP A 159 3.95 6.37 4.77
C ASP A 159 4.92 5.84 3.70
N LEU A 160 5.42 6.76 2.87
CA LEU A 160 6.28 6.42 1.73
C LEU A 160 7.58 5.73 2.17
N SER A 161 8.18 6.16 3.28
CA SER A 161 9.39 5.54 3.82
C SER A 161 9.17 4.07 4.19
N LEU A 162 8.07 3.76 4.89
CA LEU A 162 7.73 2.39 5.26
C LEU A 162 7.43 1.51 4.04
N LEU A 163 6.74 2.06 3.04
CA LEU A 163 6.45 1.36 1.79
C LEU A 163 7.73 1.02 1.03
N LEU A 164 8.63 1.99 0.86
CA LEU A 164 9.92 1.78 0.19
C LEU A 164 10.77 0.75 0.93
N GLN A 165 10.86 0.84 2.26
CA GLN A 165 11.56 -0.15 3.08
C GLN A 165 11.02 -1.57 2.84
N LYS A 166 9.68 -1.72 2.78
CA LYS A 166 9.06 -3.03 2.53
C LYS A 166 9.29 -3.54 1.11
N LEU A 167 9.26 -2.66 0.11
CA LEU A 167 9.55 -3.01 -1.27
C LEU A 167 11.01 -3.45 -1.45
N VAL A 168 11.96 -2.76 -0.80
CA VAL A 168 13.39 -3.15 -0.78
C VAL A 168 13.56 -4.51 -0.11
N THR A 169 12.94 -4.72 1.07
CA THR A 169 13.01 -6.00 1.81
C THR A 169 12.48 -7.20 1.00
N ARG A 170 11.67 -6.94 -0.03
CA ARG A 170 11.04 -7.96 -0.90
C ARG A 170 11.63 -8.00 -2.30
N ASP A 171 12.76 -7.31 -2.52
CA ASP A 171 13.48 -7.23 -3.79
C ASP A 171 12.63 -6.72 -4.98
N TYR A 172 11.57 -5.95 -4.71
CA TYR A 172 10.78 -5.32 -5.78
C TYR A 172 11.45 -4.04 -6.32
N ILE A 173 12.25 -3.38 -5.48
CA ILE A 173 13.02 -2.18 -5.83
C ILE A 173 14.43 -2.29 -5.23
N ASN A 174 15.37 -1.55 -5.80
CA ASN A 174 16.73 -1.42 -5.29
C ASN A 174 16.92 -0.08 -4.59
N GLU A 175 17.62 -0.09 -3.47
CA GLU A 175 18.13 1.11 -2.79
C GLU A 175 19.60 1.32 -3.18
N VAL A 176 19.97 2.57 -3.48
CA VAL A 176 21.32 2.97 -3.90
C VAL A 176 21.74 4.19 -3.09
N ALA A 177 22.91 4.10 -2.45
CA ALA A 177 23.53 5.23 -1.79
C ALA A 177 24.28 6.09 -2.81
N VAL A 178 23.92 7.37 -2.92
CA VAL A 178 24.57 8.35 -3.80
C VAL A 178 25.30 9.37 -2.95
N VAL A 179 26.59 9.56 -3.25
CA VAL A 179 27.40 10.59 -2.61
C VAL A 179 27.20 11.91 -3.35
N LEU A 180 26.70 12.92 -2.64
CA LEU A 180 26.58 14.29 -3.10
C LEU A 180 27.78 15.06 -2.55
N ALA A 181 28.68 15.46 -3.46
CA ALA A 181 29.82 16.30 -3.10
C ALA A 181 29.30 17.64 -2.56
N GLY A 182 29.62 17.94 -1.31
CA GLY A 182 29.24 19.19 -0.64
C GLY A 182 30.44 20.10 -0.41
N GLU A 183 30.21 21.41 -0.32
CA GLU A 183 31.28 22.39 -0.07
C GLU A 183 32.00 22.18 1.27
N ASN A 184 31.33 21.61 2.27
CA ASN A 184 31.89 21.37 3.62
C ASN A 184 32.03 19.88 3.99
N ALA A 185 31.13 19.03 3.50
CA ALA A 185 31.15 17.59 3.72
C ALA A 185 30.26 16.89 2.69
N ASP A 186 30.72 15.72 2.24
CA ASP A 186 29.92 14.84 1.40
C ASP A 186 28.67 14.38 2.14
N ARG A 187 27.54 14.37 1.44
CA ARG A 187 26.26 13.86 1.96
C ARG A 187 25.89 12.58 1.23
N ILE A 188 25.44 11.57 1.96
CA ILE A 188 24.89 10.35 1.38
C ILE A 188 23.38 10.51 1.30
N GLU A 189 22.83 10.40 0.09
CA GLU A 189 21.40 10.33 -0.15
C GLU A 189 21.03 8.92 -0.61
N LEU A 190 19.99 8.33 0.00
CA LEU A 190 19.41 7.08 -0.48
C LEU A 190 18.45 7.37 -1.63
N LYS A 191 18.66 6.69 -2.75
CA LYS A 191 17.80 6.74 -3.93
C LYS A 191 17.28 5.35 -4.29
N TYR A 192 16.14 5.31 -4.97
CA TYR A 192 15.41 4.10 -5.27
C TYR A 192 15.19 3.95 -6.77
N ARG A 193 15.20 2.71 -7.26
CA ARG A 193 14.88 2.36 -8.66
C ARG A 193 14.23 0.98 -8.72
N PRO A 194 13.50 0.62 -9.78
CA PRO A 194 12.94 -0.72 -9.90
C PRO A 194 14.03 -1.79 -9.86
N ALA A 195 13.71 -2.97 -9.32
CA ALA A 195 14.60 -4.10 -9.44
C ALA A 195 14.72 -4.53 -10.91
N THR A 196 15.90 -4.95 -11.36
CA THR A 196 16.15 -5.40 -12.75
C THR A 196 15.22 -6.55 -13.18
N ARG A 197 14.69 -7.31 -12.20
CA ARG A 197 13.74 -8.41 -12.38
C ARG A 197 12.28 -7.95 -12.55
N ALA A 198 11.94 -6.73 -12.13
CA ALA A 198 10.59 -6.19 -12.23
C ALA A 198 10.21 -5.77 -13.65
N LEU A 199 11.20 -5.39 -14.48
CA LEU A 199 11.00 -4.97 -15.87
C LEU A 199 10.60 -6.13 -16.80
N SER A 200 10.96 -7.38 -16.47
CA SER A 200 10.59 -8.56 -17.28
C SER A 200 9.15 -9.04 -17.06
N GLU A 201 8.50 -8.67 -15.96
CA GLU A 201 7.13 -9.13 -15.62
C GLU A 201 6.05 -8.08 -15.94
N LEU A 202 6.41 -6.85 -16.29
CA LEU A 202 5.46 -5.80 -16.71
C LEU A 202 5.08 -5.88 -18.20
N HIS A 203 5.77 -6.73 -18.98
CA HIS A 203 5.56 -6.94 -20.42
C HIS A 203 5.12 -8.38 -20.77
N SER A 204 4.67 -9.17 -19.79
CA SER A 204 4.10 -10.52 -19.98
C SER A 204 2.66 -10.54 -19.48
#